data_AF-A0A914V9S7-F1
#
_entry.id   AF-A0A914V9S7-F1
#
_cell.length_a   1.000
_cell.length_b   1.000
_cell.length_c   1.000
_cell.angle_alpha   90.00
_cell.angle_beta   90.00
_cell.angle_gamma   90.00
#
_symmetry.space_group_name_H-M   'P 1'
#
loop_
_entity.id
_entity.type
_entity.pdbx_description
1 polymer ?
#
loop_
_entity_poly.entity_id
_entity_poly.type
_entity_poly.pdbx_seq_one_letter_code
_entity_poly.pdbx_strand_id
1 'polypeptide(L)'
;MASSSRLRKNPATLFDVFCEVGAGESAGTDPIILQKYPEDFTSEPVLKSVRQFSFPCGLEDEQSEAVQLFSFVLTDQDSTYTFGFCRHTPKSNTCICIL
;
A
#
# COMPACT_ATOMS: atom_id res chain seq x y z
N MET A 1 24.88 20.39 4.34
CA MET A 1 23.59 20.86 4.87
C MET A 1 22.58 19.74 4.71
N ALA A 2 22.15 19.12 5.81
CA ALA A 2 21.11 18.10 5.76
C ALA A 2 19.83 18.73 5.16
N SER A 3 19.27 18.10 4.14
CA SER A 3 17.94 18.47 3.66
C SER A 3 16.97 18.26 4.81
N SER A 4 16.37 19.33 5.33
CA SER A 4 15.38 19.24 6.42
C SER A 4 14.09 18.52 6.00
N SER A 5 13.90 18.29 4.70
CA SER A 5 12.76 17.57 4.14
C SER A 5 13.09 16.09 3.90
N ARG A 6 12.15 15.22 4.29
CA ARG A 6 12.14 13.78 4.03
C ARG A 6 11.38 13.42 2.73
N LEU A 7 11.01 14.40 1.91
CA LEU A 7 10.33 14.17 0.63
C LEU A 7 11.34 13.89 -0.49
N ARG A 8 10.99 12.97 -1.40
CA ARG A 8 11.76 12.73 -2.64
C ARG A 8 11.77 14.03 -3.46
N LYS A 9 12.96 14.55 -3.77
CA LYS A 9 13.08 15.84 -4.48
C LYS A 9 12.82 15.74 -5.98
N ASN A 10 13.20 14.62 -6.59
CA ASN A 10 13.12 14.39 -8.03
C ASN A 10 12.59 12.97 -8.30
N PRO A 11 11.29 12.70 -8.07
CA PRO A 11 10.71 11.41 -8.41
C PRO A 11 10.75 11.18 -9.93
N ALA A 12 11.06 9.96 -10.36
CA ALA A 12 11.16 9.61 -11.78
C ALA A 12 9.78 9.39 -12.43
N THR A 13 8.81 8.95 -11.64
CA THR A 13 7.43 8.67 -12.03
C THR A 13 6.47 9.39 -11.06
N LEU A 14 5.20 9.51 -11.45
CA LEU A 14 4.16 10.07 -10.57
C LEU A 14 3.85 9.14 -9.41
N PHE A 15 3.91 7.83 -9.66
CA PHE A 15 3.79 6.75 -8.69
C PHE A 15 4.69 5.61 -9.18
N ASP A 16 5.23 4.82 -8.27
CA ASP A 16 6.06 3.67 -8.54
C ASP A 16 5.19 2.46 -8.95
N VAL A 17 4.07 2.22 -8.25
CA VAL A 17 3.15 1.10 -8.55
C VAL A 17 1.73 1.33 -8.04
N PHE A 18 0.75 0.95 -8.84
CA PHE A 18 -0.64 0.72 -8.42
C PHE A 18 -0.85 -0.76 -8.13
N CYS A 19 -1.56 -1.09 -7.06
CA CYS A 19 -1.98 -2.45 -6.73
C CYS A 19 -3.45 -2.47 -6.31
N GLU A 20 -4.20 -3.47 -6.77
CA GLU A 20 -5.41 -3.92 -6.07
C GLU A 20 -5.06 -5.14 -5.23
N VAL A 21 -5.35 -5.07 -3.94
CA VAL A 21 -5.03 -6.10 -2.96
C VAL A 21 -6.32 -6.70 -2.43
N GLY A 22 -6.46 -8.01 -2.53
CA GLY A 22 -7.56 -8.76 -1.94
C GLY A 22 -7.22 -9.20 -0.51
N ALA A 23 -8.20 -9.08 0.39
CA ALA A 23 -8.23 -9.85 1.62
C ALA A 23 -8.21 -11.34 1.24
N GLY A 24 -7.31 -12.16 1.79
CA GLY A 24 -7.22 -13.57 1.42
C GLY A 24 -8.55 -14.33 1.59
N GLU A 25 -8.69 -15.48 0.93
CA GLU A 25 -9.96 -16.23 0.81
C GLU A 25 -10.52 -16.76 2.16
N SER A 26 -9.70 -16.80 3.22
CA SER A 26 -10.09 -17.27 4.54
C SER A 26 -9.42 -16.46 5.65
N ALA A 27 -10.04 -16.42 6.83
CA ALA A 27 -9.50 -15.77 8.01
C ALA A 27 -8.08 -16.30 8.32
N GLY A 28 -7.08 -15.43 8.23
CA GLY A 28 -5.67 -15.75 8.44
C GLY A 28 -4.84 -16.03 7.17
N THR A 29 -5.43 -15.92 5.97
CA THR A 29 -4.65 -15.96 4.72
C THR A 29 -4.06 -14.57 4.44
N ASP A 30 -2.77 -14.53 4.05
CA ASP A 30 -2.09 -13.28 3.72
C ASP A 30 -2.78 -12.53 2.57
N PRO A 31 -2.82 -11.18 2.61
CA PRO A 31 -3.34 -10.38 1.50
C PRO A 31 -2.60 -10.66 0.19
N ILE A 32 -3.35 -10.77 -0.91
CA ILE A 32 -2.81 -11.08 -2.25
C ILE A 32 -2.97 -9.89 -3.19
N ILE A 33 -1.99 -9.69 -4.08
CA ILE A 33 -2.12 -8.69 -5.15
C ILE A 33 -2.93 -9.33 -6.29
N LEU A 34 -4.12 -8.80 -6.53
CA LEU A 34 -5.03 -9.26 -7.60
C LEU A 34 -4.61 -8.70 -8.96
N GLN A 35 -4.19 -7.43 -8.98
CA GLN A 35 -3.63 -6.77 -10.15
C GLN A 35 -2.64 -5.68 -9.74
N LYS A 36 -1.73 -5.35 -10.66
CA LYS A 36 -0.79 -4.24 -10.48
C LYS A 36 -0.53 -3.53 -11.81
N TYR A 37 -0.14 -2.26 -11.71
CA TYR A 37 0.36 -1.48 -12.84
C TYR A 37 1.56 -0.64 -12.40
N PRO A 38 2.69 -0.64 -13.13
CA PRO A 38 2.94 -1.42 -14.34
C PRO A 38 3.00 -2.95 -14.08
N GLU A 39 2.60 -3.74 -15.07
CA GLU A 39 2.59 -5.22 -14.96
C GLU A 39 4.00 -5.80 -14.77
N ASP A 40 5.02 -5.12 -15.30
CA ASP A 40 6.43 -5.48 -15.24
C ASP A 40 7.14 -4.94 -13.98
N PHE A 41 6.43 -4.33 -13.03
CA PHE A 41 7.02 -3.90 -11.77
C PHE A 41 7.46 -5.12 -10.92
N THR A 42 8.77 -5.26 -10.64
CA THR A 42 9.35 -6.49 -10.05
C THR A 42 9.93 -6.33 -8.63
N SER A 43 9.74 -5.19 -7.97
CA SER A 43 10.29 -4.97 -6.63
C SER A 43 9.50 -5.74 -5.56
N GLU A 44 9.89 -6.99 -5.31
CA GLU A 44 9.27 -7.86 -4.30
C GLU A 44 9.21 -7.25 -2.88
N PRO A 45 10.24 -6.54 -2.38
CA PRO A 45 10.15 -5.88 -1.08
C PRO A 45 9.01 -4.86 -1.01
N VAL A 46 8.81 -4.08 -2.08
CA VAL A 46 7.73 -3.09 -2.18
C VAL A 46 6.38 -3.80 -2.26
N LEU A 47 6.25 -4.82 -3.11
CA LEU A 47 5.01 -5.59 -3.25
C LEU A 47 4.64 -6.30 -1.93
N LYS A 48 5.62 -6.74 -1.14
CA LYS A 48 5.40 -7.27 0.21
C LYS A 48 4.86 -6.20 1.15
N SER A 49 5.47 -5.02 1.20
CA SER A 49 4.98 -3.93 2.04
C SER A 49 3.56 -3.49 1.65
N VAL A 50 3.26 -3.35 0.36
CA VAL A 50 1.92 -3.00 -0.12
C VAL A 50 0.87 -3.99 0.40
N ARG A 51 1.12 -5.30 0.33
CA ARG A 51 0.20 -6.32 0.88
C ARG A 51 0.00 -6.16 2.39
N GLN A 52 1.09 -6.03 3.14
CA GLN A 52 1.05 -5.94 4.61
C GLN A 52 0.32 -4.69 5.11
N PHE A 53 0.51 -3.55 4.44
CA PHE A 53 -0.08 -2.29 4.87
C PHE A 53 -1.46 -2.00 4.26
N SER A 54 -1.97 -2.85 3.36
CA SER A 54 -3.30 -2.69 2.76
C SER A 54 -4.44 -2.96 3.75
N PHE A 55 -4.18 -3.72 4.81
CA PHE A 55 -5.15 -4.10 5.86
C PHE A 55 -4.54 -3.88 7.25
N PRO A 56 -4.26 -2.63 7.66
CA PRO A 56 -3.50 -2.34 8.88
C PRO A 56 -4.21 -2.74 10.19
N CYS A 57 -5.54 -2.91 10.15
CA CYS A 57 -6.36 -3.34 11.28
C CYS A 57 -6.83 -4.79 11.16
N GLY A 58 -6.30 -5.56 10.19
CA GLY A 58 -6.81 -6.90 9.88
C GLY A 58 -8.18 -6.88 9.20
N LEU A 59 -8.78 -8.07 9.10
CA LEU A 59 -10.07 -8.33 8.43
C LEU A 59 -11.22 -8.63 9.41
N GLU A 60 -10.92 -8.66 10.71
CA GLU A 60 -11.81 -9.21 11.74
C GLU A 60 -12.97 -8.26 12.11
N ASP A 61 -12.89 -6.99 11.72
CA ASP A 61 -13.90 -5.97 12.02
C ASP A 61 -14.79 -5.69 10.81
N GLU A 62 -15.73 -6.59 10.51
CA GLU A 62 -16.78 -6.40 9.48
C GLU A 62 -17.68 -5.17 9.73
N GLN A 63 -17.53 -4.50 10.88
CA GLN A 63 -18.27 -3.31 11.29
C GLN A 63 -17.47 -2.01 11.20
N SER A 64 -16.21 -2.04 10.75
CA SER A 64 -15.39 -0.84 10.61
C SER A 64 -15.67 -0.13 9.28
N GLU A 65 -16.86 0.48 9.15
CA GLU A 65 -17.14 1.42 8.06
C GLU A 65 -16.28 2.70 8.13
N ALA A 66 -15.49 2.87 9.20
CA ALA A 66 -14.89 4.15 9.57
C ALA A 66 -13.63 4.54 8.76
N VAL A 67 -12.86 3.59 8.23
CA VAL A 67 -11.59 3.90 7.54
C VAL A 67 -11.59 3.37 6.12
N GLN A 68 -12.10 4.19 5.21
CA GLN A 68 -12.09 3.91 3.77
C GLN A 68 -10.85 4.46 3.07
N LEU A 69 -10.22 5.51 3.61
CA LEU A 69 -9.08 6.19 3.02
C LEU A 69 -8.00 6.37 4.08
N PHE A 70 -6.79 5.92 3.77
CA PHE A 70 -5.64 6.09 4.65
C PHE A 70 -4.35 6.18 3.84
N SER A 71 -3.25 6.51 4.50
CA SER A 71 -1.94 6.47 3.87
C SER A 71 -0.90 5.92 4.82
N PHE A 72 -0.10 4.98 4.35
CA PHE A 72 1.10 4.53 5.04
C PHE A 72 2.34 5.17 4.42
N VAL A 73 3.46 5.13 5.13
CA VAL A 73 4.74 5.67 4.65
C VAL A 73 5.80 4.59 4.71
N LEU A 74 6.43 4.32 3.57
CA LEU A 74 7.68 3.57 3.51
C LEU A 74 8.85 4.53 3.67
N THR A 75 9.76 4.20 4.57
CA THR A 75 10.97 4.97 4.81
C THR A 75 12.16 4.21 4.26
N ASP A 76 12.95 4.84 3.40
CA ASP A 76 14.17 4.25 2.85
C ASP A 76 15.40 4.49 3.76
N GLN A 77 16.56 4.03 3.30
CA GLN A 77 17.83 4.15 4.03
C GLN A 77 18.30 5.60 4.19
N ASP A 78 17.92 6.48 3.27
CA ASP A 78 18.22 7.92 3.31
C ASP A 78 17.18 8.70 4.13
N SER A 79 16.31 8.00 4.86
CA SER A 79 15.20 8.57 5.61
C SER A 79 14.20 9.33 4.75
N THR A 80 14.10 9.03 3.47
CA THR A 80 13.13 9.62 2.55
C THR A 80 11.83 8.81 2.56
N TYR A 81 10.71 9.51 2.35
CA TYR A 81 9.37 8.95 2.39
C TYR A 81 8.85 8.60 1.00
N THR A 82 8.21 7.44 0.91
CA THR A 82 7.30 7.05 -0.17
C THR A 82 5.93 6.80 0.44
N PHE A 83 4.90 7.41 -0.12
CA PHE A 83 3.54 7.39 0.45
C PHE A 83 2.69 6.36 -0.27
N GLY A 84 2.15 5.39 0.47
CA GLY A 84 1.13 4.47 -0.05
C GLY A 84 -0.25 5.02 0.24
N PHE A 85 -0.93 5.55 -0.77
CA PHE A 85 -2.30 6.04 -0.67
C PHE A 85 -3.27 4.89 -0.88
N CYS A 86 -4.06 4.59 0.14
CA CYS A 86 -4.94 3.44 0.15
C CYS A 86 -6.41 3.84 0.18
N ARG A 87 -7.23 3.11 -0.58
CA ARG A 87 -8.68 3.10 -0.42
C ARG A 87 -9.17 1.68 -0.17
N HIS A 88 -9.62 1.44 1.05
CA HIS A 88 -10.28 0.19 1.44
C HIS A 88 -11.75 0.21 1.00
N THR A 89 -12.19 -0.87 0.37
CA THR A 89 -13.58 -1.07 -0.05
C THR A 89 -14.17 -2.25 0.73
N PRO A 90 -14.85 -1.99 1.86
CA PRO A 90 -15.34 -3.05 2.75
C PRO A 90 -16.25 -4.07 2.05
N LYS A 91 -17.06 -3.61 1.08
CA LYS A 91 -18.01 -4.49 0.36
C LYS A 91 -17.33 -5.54 -0.53
N SER A 92 -16.15 -5.24 -1.07
CA SER A 92 -15.40 -6.16 -1.93
C SER A 92 -14.25 -6.84 -1.21
N ASN A 93 -14.00 -6.50 0.06
CA ASN A 93 -12.80 -6.91 0.80
C ASN A 93 -11.51 -6.68 0.00
N THR A 94 -11.47 -5.57 -0.76
CA THR A 94 -10.29 -5.15 -1.53
C THR A 94 -9.79 -3.79 -1.06
N CYS A 95 -8.49 -3.58 -1.21
CA CYS A 95 -7.82 -2.32 -0.97
C CYS A 95 -7.07 -1.94 -2.25
N ILE A 96 -7.35 -0.75 -2.78
CA ILE A 96 -6.50 -0.18 -3.84
C ILE A 96 -5.40 0.65 -3.20
N CYS A 97 -4.18 0.53 -3.70
CA CYS A 97 -3.02 1.24 -3.21
C CYS A 97 -2.25 1.87 -4.39
N ILE A 98 -1.91 3.15 -4.27
CA ILE A 98 -0.97 3.84 -5.16
C ILE A 98 0.24 4.21 -4.32
N LEU A 99 1.41 3.74 -4.72
CA LEU A 99 2.68 4.02 -4.08
C LEU A 99 3.53 4.94 -4.95
#